data_AF-A0A174GH50-F1
#
_entry.id   AF-A0A174GH50-F1
#
_cell.length_a   1.000
_cell.length_b   1.000
_cell.length_c   1.000
_cell.angle_alpha   90.00
_cell.angle_beta   90.00
_cell.angle_gamma   90.00
#
_symmetry.space_group_name_H-M   'P 1'
#
loop_
_entity.id
_entity.type
_entity.pdbx_description
1 polymer ?
#
loop_
_entity_poly.entity_id
_entity_poly.type
_entity_poly.pdbx_seq_one_letter_code
_entity_poly.pdbx_strand_id
1 'polypeptide(L)'
;MKKEMDIRLYKYEIIKGKEETAEEWLNFLNVNRKAGEVLLKDEHAYLEAYFKTVEGGNMYVYMFFACEDVNFSNDKAINQGSELDEQHFAYMRECIDLSRGDIMDCLLYLDNMEDAVR
;
A
#
# COMPACT_ATOMS: atom_id res chain seq x y z
N MET A 1 3.67 -0.09 27.17
CA MET A 1 4.45 -0.95 26.26
C MET A 1 4.24 -0.41 24.87
N LYS A 2 5.30 -0.21 24.09
CA LYS A 2 5.18 0.17 22.68
C LYS A 2 4.41 -0.95 21.98
N LYS A 3 3.30 -0.62 21.33
CA LYS A 3 2.53 -1.60 20.56
C LYS A 3 3.41 -1.99 19.37
N GLU A 4 3.60 -3.29 19.17
CA GLU A 4 4.32 -3.81 18.01
C GLU A 4 3.53 -3.41 16.76
N MET A 5 4.21 -2.89 15.74
CA MET A 5 3.55 -2.46 14.51
C MET A 5 3.37 -3.64 13.58
N ASP A 6 2.22 -3.71 12.93
CA ASP A 6 1.99 -4.60 11.81
C ASP A 6 2.64 -3.99 10.57
N ILE A 7 3.74 -4.61 10.12
CA ILE A 7 4.46 -4.21 8.92
C ILE A 7 4.44 -5.33 7.89
N ARG A 8 4.08 -4.99 6.65
CA ARG A 8 4.00 -5.90 5.52
C ARG A 8 4.62 -5.28 4.28
N LEU A 9 5.23 -6.11 3.45
CA LEU A 9 5.60 -5.76 2.07
C LEU A 9 4.77 -6.61 1.12
N TYR A 10 3.89 -5.96 0.37
CA TYR A 10 3.10 -6.62 -0.66
C TYR A 10 3.85 -6.54 -1.98
N LYS A 11 3.90 -7.64 -2.72
CA LYS A 11 4.37 -7.70 -4.10
C LYS A 11 3.16 -7.95 -5.01
N TYR A 12 2.92 -7.03 -5.92
CA TYR A 12 1.87 -7.11 -6.92
C TYR A 12 2.49 -7.28 -8.31
N GLU A 13 2.24 -8.42 -8.96
CA GLU A 13 2.56 -8.56 -10.38
C GLU A 13 1.55 -7.76 -11.20
N ILE A 14 2.02 -6.97 -12.15
CA ILE A 14 1.16 -6.25 -13.07
C ILE A 14 0.80 -7.18 -14.24
N ILE A 15 -0.48 -7.24 -14.57
CA ILE A 15 -0.99 -7.98 -15.73
C ILE A 15 -0.28 -7.47 -16.97
N LYS A 16 0.28 -8.39 -17.77
CA LYS A 16 0.99 -8.04 -19.01
C LYS A 16 0.10 -7.21 -19.94
N GLY A 17 0.59 -6.04 -20.37
CA GLY A 17 -0.16 -5.08 -21.19
C GLY A 17 -0.98 -4.06 -20.38
N LYS A 18 -0.96 -4.13 -19.04
CA LYS A 18 -1.60 -3.16 -18.13
C LYS A 18 -0.59 -2.26 -17.41
N GLU A 19 0.65 -2.21 -17.90
CA GLU A 19 1.72 -1.40 -17.33
C GLU A 19 1.36 0.10 -17.32
N GLU A 20 0.75 0.60 -18.40
CA GLU A 20 0.28 2.00 -18.47
C GLU A 20 -0.80 2.29 -17.43
N THR A 21 -1.78 1.40 -17.26
CA THR A 21 -2.81 1.51 -16.21
C THR A 21 -2.19 1.49 -14.81
N ALA A 22 -1.16 0.68 -14.58
CA ALA A 22 -0.43 0.68 -13.30
C ALA A 22 0.30 2.00 -13.05
N GLU A 23 0.84 2.64 -14.09
CA GLU A 23 1.46 3.97 -13.97
C GLU A 23 0.41 5.07 -13.72
N GLU A 24 -0.73 5.01 -14.38
CA GLU A 24 -1.87 5.90 -14.11
C GLU A 24 -2.36 5.76 -12.67
N TRP A 25 -2.46 4.53 -12.17
CA TRP A 25 -2.81 4.24 -10.78
C TRP A 25 -1.83 4.88 -9.79
N LEU A 26 -0.52 4.67 -9.97
CA LEU A 26 0.50 5.27 -9.09
C LEU A 26 0.48 6.80 -9.16
N ASN A 27 0.21 7.37 -10.34
CA ASN A 27 0.05 8.82 -10.49
C ASN A 27 -1.22 9.33 -9.80
N PHE A 28 -2.34 8.61 -9.90
CA PHE A 28 -3.57 8.92 -9.19
C PHE A 28 -3.35 9.00 -7.68
N LEU A 29 -2.65 8.02 -7.09
CA LEU A 29 -2.28 8.05 -5.68
C LEU A 29 -1.43 9.28 -5.32
N ASN A 30 -0.42 9.57 -6.14
CA ASN A 30 0.47 10.70 -5.90
C ASN A 30 -0.25 12.07 -6.00
N VAL A 31 -1.17 12.23 -6.95
CA VAL A 31 -1.99 13.45 -7.10
C VAL A 31 -2.93 13.64 -5.91
N ASN A 32 -3.48 12.54 -5.37
CA ASN A 32 -4.42 12.56 -4.24
C ASN A 32 -3.74 12.39 -2.87
N ARG A 33 -2.41 12.50 -2.80
CA ARG A 33 -1.61 12.22 -1.60
C ARG A 33 -2.17 12.80 -0.31
N LYS A 34 -2.60 14.07 -0.31
CA LYS A 34 -3.13 14.72 0.91
C LYS A 34 -4.40 14.06 1.44
N ALA A 35 -5.26 13.58 0.55
CA ALA A 35 -6.47 12.87 0.95
C ALA A 35 -6.11 11.47 1.48
N GLY A 36 -5.20 10.76 0.82
CA GLY A 36 -4.65 9.50 1.32
C GLY A 36 -4.02 9.63 2.71
N GLU A 37 -3.25 10.68 2.97
CA GLU A 37 -2.66 10.97 4.29
C GLU A 37 -3.73 11.20 5.39
N VAL A 38 -4.95 11.59 5.04
CA VAL A 38 -6.07 11.71 5.99
C VAL A 38 -6.70 10.34 6.24
N LEU A 39 -6.94 9.56 5.17
CA LEU A 39 -7.50 8.21 5.26
C LEU A 39 -6.61 7.28 6.10
N LEU A 40 -5.29 7.28 5.85
CA LEU A 40 -4.33 6.47 6.62
C LEU A 40 -4.40 6.75 8.13
N LYS A 41 -4.63 8.00 8.54
CA LYS A 41 -4.76 8.33 9.98
C LYS A 41 -6.00 7.69 10.59
N ASP A 42 -7.12 7.71 9.87
CA ASP A 42 -8.38 7.11 10.32
C ASP A 42 -8.31 5.56 10.31
N GLU A 43 -7.41 5.01 9.51
CA GLU A 43 -7.12 3.58 9.41
C GLU A 43 -6.04 3.10 10.40
N HIS A 44 -5.46 4.01 11.18
CA HIS A 44 -4.32 3.75 12.08
C HIS A 44 -3.09 3.19 11.33
N ALA A 45 -2.92 3.62 10.09
CA ALA A 45 -1.76 3.38 9.26
C ALA A 45 -0.78 4.56 9.36
N TYR A 46 0.50 4.23 9.53
CA TYR A 46 1.57 5.19 9.76
C TYR A 46 2.39 5.49 8.51
N LEU A 47 2.54 4.49 7.65
CA LEU A 47 3.30 4.61 6.42
C LEU A 47 2.75 3.66 5.36
N GLU A 48 2.50 4.22 4.19
CA GLU A 48 2.29 3.47 2.95
C GLU A 48 3.27 4.01 1.91
N ALA A 49 4.08 3.13 1.34
CA ALA A 49 5.09 3.50 0.34
C ALA A 49 5.08 2.53 -0.83
N TYR A 50 5.07 3.08 -2.04
CA TYR A 50 5.04 2.30 -3.27
C TYR A 50 6.39 2.30 -3.98
N PHE A 51 6.80 1.15 -4.48
CA PHE A 51 7.99 0.96 -5.29
C PHE A 51 7.62 0.21 -6.57
N LYS A 52 8.36 0.44 -7.65
CA LYS A 52 8.16 -0.25 -8.93
C LYS A 52 9.48 -0.85 -9.39
N THR A 53 9.42 -2.04 -9.97
CA THR A 53 10.56 -2.69 -10.62
C THR A 53 10.13 -3.49 -11.84
N VAL A 54 11.10 -3.93 -12.63
CA VAL A 54 10.91 -4.87 -13.73
C VAL A 54 11.83 -6.07 -13.50
N GLU A 55 11.25 -7.25 -13.34
CA GLU A 55 11.97 -8.51 -13.10
C GLU A 55 11.62 -9.50 -14.21
N GLY A 56 12.61 -10.00 -14.95
CA GLY A 56 12.37 -10.97 -16.02
C GLY A 56 11.44 -10.47 -17.14
N GLY A 57 11.30 -9.15 -17.31
CA GLY A 57 10.40 -8.53 -18.28
C GLY A 57 8.96 -8.31 -17.79
N ASN A 58 8.64 -8.68 -16.55
CA ASN A 58 7.36 -8.39 -15.92
C ASN A 58 7.49 -7.18 -14.98
N MET A 59 6.49 -6.31 -14.96
CA MET A 59 6.40 -5.20 -14.02
C MET A 59 5.84 -5.67 -12.68
N TYR A 60 6.43 -5.19 -11.58
CA TYR A 60 5.93 -5.39 -10.23
C TYR A 60 5.79 -4.05 -9.52
N VAL A 61 4.72 -3.92 -8.75
CA VAL A 61 4.53 -2.84 -7.77
C VAL A 61 4.64 -3.45 -6.38
N TYR A 62 5.43 -2.81 -5.52
CA TYR A 62 5.58 -3.20 -4.13
C TYR A 62 4.95 -2.14 -3.25
N MET A 63 4.17 -2.55 -2.26
CA MET A 63 3.60 -1.66 -1.25
C MET A 63 4.18 -2.03 0.12
N PHE A 64 4.98 -1.15 0.70
CA PHE A 64 5.38 -1.24 2.09
C PHE A 64 4.29 -0.57 2.94
N PHE A 65 3.77 -1.29 3.91
CA PHE A 65 2.67 -0.83 4.75
C PHE A 65 3.01 -1.05 6.22
N ALA A 66 2.86 -0.02 7.04
CA ALA A 66 3.07 -0.07 8.48
C ALA A 66 1.87 0.55 9.20
N CYS A 67 1.23 -0.21 10.08
CA CYS A 67 0.01 0.17 10.79
C CYS A 67 -0.03 -0.45 12.19
N GLU A 68 -1.05 -0.12 12.98
CA GLU A 68 -1.26 -0.75 14.29
C GLU A 68 -1.86 -2.17 14.22
N ASP A 69 -2.71 -2.41 13.24
CA ASP A 69 -3.43 -3.68 13.02
C ASP A 69 -3.85 -3.73 11.56
N VAL A 70 -3.28 -4.64 10.79
CA VAL A 70 -3.52 -4.73 9.35
C VAL A 70 -4.95 -5.14 9.02
N ASN A 71 -5.61 -5.92 9.88
CA ASN A 71 -6.99 -6.35 9.65
C ASN A 71 -7.95 -5.19 9.88
N PHE A 72 -7.74 -4.41 10.94
CA PHE A 72 -8.52 -3.20 11.19
C PHE A 72 -8.39 -2.19 10.06
N SER A 73 -7.15 -1.91 9.64
CA SER A 73 -6.87 -0.96 8.56
C SER A 73 -7.54 -1.38 7.25
N ASN A 74 -7.40 -2.65 6.87
CA ASN A 74 -8.01 -3.19 5.65
C ASN A 74 -9.54 -3.17 5.73
N ASP A 75 -10.14 -3.57 6.86
CA ASP A 75 -11.60 -3.53 7.04
C ASP A 75 -12.14 -2.09 6.91
N LYS A 76 -11.41 -1.13 7.49
CA LYS A 76 -11.76 0.29 7.40
C LYS A 76 -11.75 0.79 5.96
N ALA A 77 -10.67 0.53 5.21
CA ALA A 77 -10.55 0.93 3.81
C ALA A 77 -11.62 0.27 2.91
N ILE A 78 -11.91 -1.02 3.14
CA ILE A 78 -12.83 -1.80 2.30
C ILE A 78 -14.30 -1.47 2.60
N ASN A 79 -14.69 -1.42 3.87
CA ASN A 79 -16.10 -1.35 4.28
C ASN A 79 -16.56 0.07 4.65
N GLN A 80 -15.62 0.98 4.90
CA GLN A 80 -15.90 2.36 5.34
C GLN A 80 -15.05 3.38 4.57
N GLY A 81 -14.49 2.97 3.43
CA GLY A 81 -13.65 3.80 2.57
C GLY A 81 -14.42 4.93 1.88
N SER A 82 -13.65 5.79 1.25
CA SER A 82 -14.09 6.92 0.44
C SER A 82 -14.23 6.56 -1.04
N GLU A 83 -14.75 7.49 -1.84
CA GLU A 83 -14.75 7.35 -3.32
C GLU A 83 -13.32 7.21 -3.88
N LEU A 84 -12.30 7.74 -3.19
CA LEU A 84 -10.90 7.57 -3.57
C LEU A 84 -10.42 6.13 -3.34
N ASP A 85 -10.89 5.47 -2.28
CA ASP A 85 -10.57 4.07 -2.00
C ASP A 85 -11.24 3.15 -3.02
N GLU A 86 -12.49 3.45 -3.40
CA GLU A 86 -13.17 2.73 -4.48
C GLU A 86 -12.42 2.83 -5.81
N GLN A 87 -11.94 4.02 -6.18
CA GLN A 87 -11.15 4.23 -7.39
C GLN A 87 -9.77 3.57 -7.30
N HIS A 88 -9.12 3.64 -6.14
CA HIS A 88 -7.87 2.93 -5.86
C HIS A 88 -8.02 1.42 -6.09
N PHE A 89 -9.05 0.81 -5.50
CA PHE A 89 -9.33 -0.62 -5.68
C PHE A 89 -9.79 -0.97 -7.10
N ALA A 90 -10.41 -0.03 -7.83
CA ALA A 90 -10.71 -0.22 -9.24
C ALA A 90 -9.45 -0.34 -10.10
N TYR A 91 -8.47 0.54 -9.89
CA TYR A 91 -7.17 0.44 -10.54
C TYR A 91 -6.47 -0.88 -10.21
N MET A 92 -6.42 -1.25 -8.92
CA MET A 92 -5.79 -2.50 -8.49
C MET A 92 -6.43 -3.71 -9.20
N ARG A 93 -7.77 -3.79 -9.24
CA ARG A 93 -8.48 -4.86 -9.95
C ARG A 93 -8.21 -4.90 -11.45
N GLU A 94 -7.92 -3.76 -12.06
CA GLU A 94 -7.67 -3.68 -13.50
C GLU A 94 -6.25 -4.08 -13.90
N CYS A 95 -5.25 -3.74 -13.07
CA CYS A 95 -3.85 -3.89 -13.46
C CYS A 95 -3.06 -4.94 -12.65
N ILE A 96 -3.54 -5.40 -11.51
CA ILE A 96 -2.81 -6.37 -10.65
C ILE A 96 -3.32 -7.79 -10.89
N ASP A 97 -2.37 -8.73 -11.06
CA ASP A 97 -2.64 -10.15 -10.99
C ASP A 97 -2.53 -10.63 -9.53
N LEU A 98 -3.67 -10.67 -8.83
CA LEU A 98 -3.75 -11.11 -7.43
C LEU A 98 -3.37 -12.58 -7.23
N SER A 99 -3.23 -13.38 -8.29
CA SER A 99 -2.78 -14.78 -8.21
C SER A 99 -1.26 -14.95 -8.27
N ARG A 100 -0.52 -13.89 -8.61
CA ARG A 100 0.93 -13.92 -8.84
C ARG A 100 1.72 -12.96 -7.95
N GLY A 101 1.07 -12.45 -6.91
CA GLY A 101 1.68 -11.63 -5.87
C GLY A 101 2.24 -12.43 -4.69
N ASP A 102 2.77 -11.72 -3.72
CA ASP A 102 3.21 -12.26 -2.43
C ASP A 102 2.98 -11.25 -1.30
N ILE A 103 2.87 -11.74 -0.07
CA ILE A 103 2.79 -10.91 1.14
C ILE A 103 3.94 -11.32 2.05
N MET A 104 4.87 -10.41 2.26
CA MET A 104 6.08 -10.67 3.03
C MET A 104 5.97 -10.06 4.42
N ASP A 105 6.24 -10.88 5.43
CA ASP A 105 6.32 -10.43 6.82
C ASP A 105 7.60 -9.61 7.06
N CYS A 106 7.47 -8.55 7.86
CA CYS A 106 8.63 -7.82 8.34
C CYS A 106 9.34 -8.60 9.45
N LEU A 107 10.52 -9.16 9.14
CA LEU A 107 11.29 -9.95 10.11
C LEU A 107 12.06 -9.09 11.12
N LEU A 108 12.35 -7.84 10.77
CA LEU A 108 13.05 -6.87 11.60
C LEU A 108 12.72 -5.46 11.13
N TYR A 109 12.31 -4.61 12.07
CA TYR A 109 12.31 -3.17 11.89
C TYR A 109 12.95 -2.51 13.09
N LEU A 110 13.64 -1.39 12.84
CA LEU A 110 14.21 -0.54 13.88
C LEU A 110 13.57 0.83 13.69
N ASP A 111 12.94 1.34 14.74
CA ASP A 111 12.36 2.67 14.72
C ASP A 111 12.94 3.52 15.86
N ASN A 112 13.21 4.77 15.56
CA ASN A 112 13.54 5.81 16.54
C ASN A 112 12.48 6.92 16.48
N MET A 113 11.20 6.57 16.23
CA MET A 113 10.13 7.55 16.02
C MET A 113 10.03 8.56 17.18
N GLU A 114 10.41 8.16 18.40
CA GLU A 114 10.47 9.05 19.57
C GLU A 114 11.60 10.09 19.50
N ASP A 115 12.70 9.82 18.78
CA ASP A 115 13.84 10.75 18.60
C ASP A 115 13.66 11.70 17.40
N ALA A 116 12.76 11.39 16.46
CA ALA A 116 12.48 12.21 15.28
C ALA A 116 11.51 13.39 15.57
N VAL A 117 10.84 13.38 16.73
CA VAL A 117 9.82 14.37 17.14
C VAL A 117 10.33 15.31 18.25
N ARG A 118 11.66 15.47 18.39
CA ARG A 118 12.26 16.49 19.26
C ARG A 118 12.72 17.73 18.51
#